data_AF-A0A1H7PLC0-F1
#
_entry.id   AF-A0A1H7PLC0-F1
#
_cell.length_a   1.000
_cell.length_b   1.000
_cell.length_c   1.000
_cell.angle_alpha   90.00
_cell.angle_beta   90.00
_cell.angle_gamma   90.00
#
_symmetry.space_group_name_H-M   'P 1'
#
loop_
_entity.id
_entity.type
_entity.pdbx_description
1 polymer ?
#
loop_
_entity_poly.entity_id
_entity_poly.type
_entity_poly.pdbx_seq_one_letter_code
_entity_poly.pdbx_strand_id
1 'polypeptide(L)'
;MMHTIPRVVLRAVGVLAAASLVWAGAANAQTAAPQTAATAQPAPPVDPTFSAWSLAQLCQQQGDNVAQGQCVGAVRGIIHGYQYGVLFLGQRAAPPAGEMQRVSLCLRDVPVATIVQEFVTDAGQVSPDALKATPAEVALLGSVHSRHACT
;
A
#
# COMPACT_ATOMS: atom_id res chain seq x y z
N MET A 1 -12.60 -26.23 -39.17
CA MET A 1 -12.40 -25.21 -40.20
C MET A 1 -11.37 -24.22 -39.68
N MET A 2 -10.12 -24.38 -40.13
CA MET A 2 -9.00 -23.47 -39.86
C MET A 2 -9.21 -22.15 -40.61
N HIS A 3 -8.99 -21.02 -39.93
CA HIS A 3 -8.84 -19.72 -40.58
C HIS A 3 -7.46 -19.15 -40.22
N THR A 4 -6.61 -19.07 -41.24
CA THR A 4 -5.26 -18.53 -41.23
C THR A 4 -5.30 -17.21 -41.99
N ILE A 5 -4.97 -16.07 -41.37
CA ILE A 5 -4.74 -14.79 -42.10
C ILE A 5 -3.56 -14.03 -41.43
N PRO A 6 -2.65 -13.42 -42.21
CA PRO A 6 -1.22 -13.35 -41.89
C PRO A 6 -0.76 -12.04 -41.22
N ARG A 7 0.49 -12.10 -40.74
CA ARG A 7 1.30 -10.98 -40.21
C ARG A 7 1.61 -9.96 -41.31
N VAL A 8 1.37 -8.68 -41.04
CA VAL A 8 1.88 -7.56 -41.83
C VAL A 8 3.09 -6.95 -41.11
N VAL A 9 4.23 -6.98 -41.79
CA VAL A 9 5.47 -6.28 -41.44
C VAL A 9 5.46 -4.95 -42.18
N LEU A 10 5.72 -3.84 -41.50
CA LEU A 10 6.22 -2.64 -42.16
C LEU A 10 7.44 -2.09 -41.41
N ARG A 11 8.58 -2.21 -42.09
CA ARG A 11 9.84 -1.52 -41.78
C ARG A 11 9.71 -0.07 -42.22
N ALA A 12 10.08 0.88 -41.36
CA ALA A 12 10.46 2.22 -41.79
C ALA A 12 11.84 2.54 -41.19
N VAL A 13 12.84 2.47 -42.06
CA VAL A 13 14.19 2.99 -41.85
C VAL A 13 14.14 4.48 -42.16
N GLY A 14 14.57 5.32 -41.22
CA GLY A 14 14.74 6.75 -41.40
C GLY A 14 15.97 7.22 -40.65
N VAL A 15 17.10 7.21 -41.34
CA VAL A 15 18.36 7.84 -40.90
C VAL A 15 18.29 9.31 -41.30
N LEU A 16 18.56 10.24 -40.39
CA LEU A 16 19.26 11.49 -40.69
C LEU A 16 19.89 12.05 -39.40
N ALA A 17 21.19 12.28 -39.50
CA ALA A 17 22.09 12.70 -38.44
C ALA A 17 21.96 14.21 -38.15
N ALA A 18 22.06 14.58 -36.87
CA ALA A 18 22.53 15.90 -36.45
C ALA A 18 23.51 15.69 -35.31
N ALA A 19 24.80 15.70 -35.66
CA ALA A 19 25.89 15.70 -34.70
C ALA A 19 26.08 17.14 -34.17
N SER A 20 25.79 17.35 -32.90
CA SER A 20 26.29 18.48 -32.13
C SER A 20 27.21 17.94 -31.03
N LEU A 21 28.52 18.13 -31.22
CA LEU A 21 29.50 17.96 -30.16
C LEU A 21 29.28 19.05 -29.12
N VAL A 22 28.78 18.68 -27.94
CA VAL A 22 28.99 19.47 -26.72
C VAL A 22 29.89 18.65 -25.80
N TRP A 23 31.11 19.14 -25.71
CA TRP A 23 32.14 18.68 -24.79
C TRP A 23 31.90 19.37 -23.45
N ALA A 24 31.44 18.63 -22.44
CA ALA A 24 31.40 19.11 -21.06
C ALA A 24 31.66 17.94 -20.10
N GLY A 25 32.86 17.94 -19.51
CA GLY A 25 33.17 17.29 -18.23
C GLY A 25 33.19 15.76 -18.22
N ALA A 26 34.36 15.17 -18.48
CA ALA A 26 34.68 13.85 -17.96
C ALA A 26 35.07 13.94 -16.47
N ALA A 27 34.66 12.92 -15.71
CA ALA A 27 35.21 12.42 -14.45
C ALA A 27 34.45 12.74 -13.15
N ASN A 28 33.44 11.91 -12.85
CA ASN A 28 33.49 11.04 -11.67
C ASN A 28 32.64 9.79 -11.91
N ALA A 29 33.31 8.67 -12.17
CA ALA A 29 32.72 7.35 -12.15
C ALA A 29 32.61 6.90 -10.68
N GLN A 30 31.39 6.85 -10.17
CA GLN A 30 31.06 6.08 -8.97
C GLN A 30 29.74 5.37 -9.25
N THR A 31 29.85 4.08 -9.46
CA THR A 31 28.77 3.11 -9.60
C THR A 31 27.85 3.14 -8.39
N ALA A 32 26.64 3.66 -8.56
CA ALA A 32 25.48 3.34 -7.72
C ALA A 32 24.31 2.97 -8.64
N ALA A 33 23.71 1.82 -8.39
CA ALA A 33 22.56 1.31 -9.13
C ALA A 33 21.44 2.36 -9.19
N PRO A 34 20.65 2.43 -10.29
CA PRO A 34 19.53 3.35 -10.37
C PRO A 34 18.45 2.91 -9.37
N GLN A 35 18.44 3.56 -8.21
CA GLN A 35 17.24 3.65 -7.40
C GLN A 35 16.23 4.43 -8.23
N THR A 36 15.19 3.75 -8.67
CA THR A 36 14.00 4.37 -9.22
C THR A 36 13.45 5.28 -8.13
N ALA A 37 13.74 6.57 -8.23
CA ALA A 37 13.10 7.59 -7.42
C ALA A 37 11.62 7.58 -7.82
N ALA A 38 10.80 6.88 -7.02
CA ALA A 38 9.38 7.15 -7.00
C ALA A 38 9.26 8.65 -6.69
N THR A 39 8.77 9.43 -7.65
CA THR A 39 8.38 10.82 -7.44
C THR A 39 7.56 10.87 -6.16
N ALA A 40 8.10 11.50 -5.12
CA ALA A 40 7.40 11.71 -3.86
C ALA A 40 6.26 12.70 -4.13
N GLN A 41 5.14 12.19 -4.64
CA GLN A 41 3.88 12.91 -4.58
C GLN A 41 3.59 13.19 -3.10
N PRO A 42 3.32 14.45 -2.73
CA PRO A 42 2.90 14.77 -1.37
C PRO A 42 1.75 13.85 -0.99
N ALA A 43 1.86 13.18 0.17
CA ALA A 43 0.78 12.37 0.68
C ALA A 43 -0.49 13.23 0.71
N PRO A 44 -1.63 12.72 0.21
CA PRO A 44 -2.88 13.48 0.25
C PRO A 44 -3.15 13.91 1.70
N PRO A 45 -3.73 15.11 1.92
CA PRO A 45 -4.03 15.58 3.26
C PRO A 45 -4.87 14.52 3.98
N VAL A 46 -4.40 14.07 5.14
CA VAL A 46 -5.13 13.14 5.99
C VAL A 46 -6.40 13.84 6.45
N ASP A 47 -7.54 13.17 6.30
CA ASP A 47 -8.77 13.67 6.93
C ASP A 47 -8.54 13.72 8.44
N PRO A 48 -8.53 14.93 9.05
CA PRO A 48 -8.22 15.06 10.47
C PRO A 48 -9.23 14.32 11.35
N THR A 49 -10.42 13.99 10.82
CA THR A 49 -11.47 13.26 11.56
C THR A 49 -11.23 11.75 11.65
N PHE A 50 -10.37 11.16 10.80
CA PHE A 50 -10.10 9.72 10.80
C PHE A 50 -8.60 9.38 10.69
N SER A 51 -7.82 9.91 11.63
CA SER A 51 -6.40 9.60 11.82
C SER A 51 -6.18 8.35 12.67
N ALA A 52 -4.99 7.76 12.60
CA ALA A 52 -4.58 6.65 13.45
C ALA A 52 -4.69 6.99 14.95
N TRP A 53 -4.41 8.25 15.30
CA TRP A 53 -4.59 8.74 16.67
C TRP A 53 -6.06 8.65 17.11
N SER A 54 -7.00 9.14 16.29
CA SER A 54 -8.44 9.12 16.62
C SER A 54 -8.99 7.70 16.74
N LEU A 55 -8.56 6.78 15.88
CA LEU A 55 -8.94 5.38 15.95
C LEU A 55 -8.37 4.71 17.21
N ALA A 56 -7.10 4.96 17.55
CA ALA A 56 -6.48 4.41 18.75
C ALA A 56 -7.18 4.89 20.02
N GLN A 57 -7.54 6.18 20.11
CA GLN A 57 -8.30 6.72 21.23
C GLN A 57 -9.69 6.08 21.35
N LEU A 58 -10.40 5.93 20.22
CA LEU A 58 -11.70 5.26 20.18
C LEU A 58 -11.60 3.82 20.71
N CYS A 59 -10.57 3.08 20.29
CA CYS A 59 -10.34 1.70 20.68
C CYS A 59 -9.81 1.50 22.11
N GLN A 60 -9.30 2.55 22.75
CA GLN A 60 -8.86 2.50 24.16
C GLN A 60 -10.02 2.62 25.16
N GLN A 61 -11.21 3.06 24.73
CA GLN A 61 -12.39 3.24 25.60
C GLN A 61 -13.11 1.92 25.92
N GLN A 62 -12.42 0.99 26.59
CA GLN A 62 -12.92 -0.36 26.90
C GLN A 62 -14.13 -0.39 27.85
N GLY A 63 -14.47 0.74 28.49
CA GLY A 63 -15.62 0.86 29.40
C GLY A 63 -16.90 1.38 28.76
N ASP A 64 -16.86 1.84 27.51
CA ASP A 64 -18.02 2.36 26.78
C ASP A 64 -18.37 1.40 25.63
N ASN A 65 -19.52 0.72 25.77
CA ASN A 65 -20.01 -0.25 24.78
C ASN A 65 -20.27 0.39 23.40
N VAL A 66 -20.63 1.68 23.36
CA VAL A 66 -20.85 2.42 22.10
C VAL A 66 -19.51 2.68 21.43
N ALA A 67 -18.54 3.21 22.18
CA ALA A 67 -17.18 3.45 21.66
C ALA A 67 -16.51 2.14 21.21
N GLN A 68 -16.68 1.07 21.98
CA GLN A 68 -16.19 -0.27 21.61
C GLN A 68 -16.85 -0.77 20.32
N GLY A 69 -18.17 -0.63 20.18
CA GLY A 69 -18.89 -0.98 18.95
C GLY A 69 -18.40 -0.19 17.74
N GLN A 70 -18.14 1.11 17.91
CA GLN A 70 -17.59 1.98 16.87
C GLN A 70 -16.16 1.58 16.49
N CYS A 71 -15.28 1.31 17.45
CA CYS A 71 -13.92 0.82 17.20
C CYS A 71 -13.95 -0.50 16.41
N VAL A 72 -14.70 -1.50 16.89
CA VAL A 72 -14.80 -2.81 16.24
C VAL A 72 -15.37 -2.67 14.82
N GLY A 73 -16.40 -1.83 14.65
CA GLY A 73 -17.00 -1.54 13.34
C GLY A 73 -15.99 -0.90 12.38
N ALA A 74 -15.24 0.10 12.83
CA ALA A 74 -14.23 0.79 12.03
C ALA A 74 -13.09 -0.17 11.61
N VAL A 75 -12.52 -0.92 12.56
CA VAL A 75 -11.46 -1.90 12.30
C VAL A 75 -11.93 -2.98 11.32
N ARG A 76 -13.13 -3.52 11.52
CA ARG A 76 -13.72 -4.51 10.62
C ARG A 76 -13.95 -3.95 9.21
N GLY A 77 -14.43 -2.70 9.12
CA GLY A 77 -14.64 -2.01 7.86
C GLY A 77 -13.35 -1.85 7.05
N ILE A 78 -12.27 -1.40 7.71
CA ILE A 78 -10.95 -1.25 7.08
C ILE A 78 -10.42 -2.61 6.59
N ILE A 79 -10.43 -3.64 7.45
CA ILE A 79 -9.90 -4.96 7.10
C ILE A 79 -10.64 -5.56 5.91
N HIS A 80 -11.97 -5.55 5.94
CA HIS A 80 -12.75 -6.09 4.84
C HIS A 80 -12.61 -5.25 3.57
N GLY A 81 -12.57 -3.92 3.69
CA GLY A 81 -12.32 -3.02 2.56
C GLY A 81 -10.99 -3.35 1.87
N TYR A 82 -9.94 -3.55 2.66
CA TYR A 82 -8.64 -3.97 2.16
C TYR A 82 -8.68 -5.35 1.49
N GLN A 83 -9.29 -6.34 2.13
CA GLN A 83 -9.44 -7.69 1.56
C GLN A 83 -10.18 -7.66 0.21
N TYR A 84 -11.27 -6.88 0.11
CA TYR A 84 -11.97 -6.69 -1.16
C TYR A 84 -11.13 -5.94 -2.19
N GLY A 85 -10.35 -4.94 -1.78
CA GLY A 85 -9.41 -4.23 -2.65
C GLY A 85 -8.35 -5.15 -3.23
N VAL A 86 -7.76 -6.02 -2.41
CA VAL A 86 -6.80 -7.05 -2.83
C VAL A 86 -7.47 -8.00 -3.84
N LEU A 87 -8.65 -8.56 -3.54
CA LEU A 87 -9.37 -9.42 -4.49
C LEU A 87 -9.66 -8.72 -5.82
N PHE A 88 -10.07 -7.44 -5.77
CA PHE A 88 -10.32 -6.63 -6.95
C PHE A 88 -9.06 -6.45 -7.80
N LEU A 89 -7.91 -6.16 -7.17
CA LEU A 89 -6.62 -6.06 -7.85
C LEU A 89 -6.24 -7.39 -8.52
N GLY A 90 -6.43 -8.52 -7.85
CA GLY A 90 -6.15 -9.84 -8.42
C GLY A 90 -6.96 -10.13 -9.69
N GLN A 91 -8.21 -9.69 -9.74
CA GLN A 91 -9.09 -9.89 -10.91
C GLN A 91 -8.80 -8.92 -12.06
N ARG A 92 -8.30 -7.71 -11.77
CA ARG A 92 -8.16 -6.63 -12.76
C ARG A 92 -6.75 -6.41 -13.26
N ALA A 93 -5.75 -6.60 -12.41
CA ALA A 93 -4.35 -6.29 -12.72
C ALA A 93 -3.55 -7.52 -13.18
N ALA A 94 -4.10 -8.73 -13.05
CA ALA A 94 -3.40 -10.01 -13.32
C ALA A 94 -1.93 -9.98 -12.83
N PRO A 95 -1.70 -9.66 -11.55
CA PRO A 95 -0.35 -9.42 -11.06
C PRO A 95 0.50 -10.71 -11.11
N PRO A 96 1.82 -10.59 -11.25
CA PRO A 96 2.76 -11.70 -11.21
C PRO A 96 2.50 -12.68 -10.06
N ALA A 97 2.85 -13.94 -10.29
CA ALA A 97 2.68 -15.00 -9.29
C ALA A 97 3.34 -14.60 -7.95
N GLY A 98 2.59 -14.72 -6.87
CA GLY A 98 3.06 -14.41 -5.51
C GLY A 98 2.92 -12.95 -5.07
N GLU A 99 2.61 -12.00 -5.95
CA GLU A 99 2.36 -10.61 -5.53
C GLU A 99 1.08 -10.48 -4.70
N MET A 100 0.01 -11.19 -5.11
CA MET A 100 -1.23 -11.23 -4.35
C MET A 100 -1.02 -11.77 -2.93
N GLN A 101 -0.18 -12.78 -2.78
CA GLN A 101 0.13 -13.38 -1.47
C GLN A 101 0.79 -12.35 -0.55
N ARG A 102 1.75 -11.57 -1.07
CA ARG A 102 2.51 -10.55 -0.30
C ARG A 102 1.62 -9.45 0.26
N VAL A 103 0.54 -9.10 -0.44
CA VAL A 103 -0.41 -8.06 0.00
C VAL A 103 -1.64 -8.65 0.68
N SER A 104 -1.72 -9.98 0.85
CA SER A 104 -2.87 -10.62 1.50
C SER A 104 -2.69 -10.71 3.02
N LEU A 105 -3.82 -10.66 3.74
CA LEU A 105 -3.90 -10.83 5.19
C LEU A 105 -4.50 -12.20 5.54
N CYS A 106 -3.83 -12.94 6.41
CA CYS A 106 -4.18 -14.30 6.81
C CYS A 106 -4.95 -14.31 8.13
N LEU A 107 -6.21 -13.83 8.08
CA LEU A 107 -7.04 -13.54 9.27
C LEU A 107 -8.11 -14.60 9.60
N ARG A 108 -8.04 -15.79 9.01
CA ARG A 108 -9.13 -16.79 9.05
C ARG A 108 -9.63 -17.12 10.46
N ASP A 109 -8.72 -17.19 11.43
CA ASP A 109 -9.01 -17.56 12.82
C ASP A 109 -8.56 -16.46 13.81
N VAL A 110 -8.45 -15.22 13.35
CA VAL A 110 -8.01 -14.08 14.16
C VAL A 110 -9.22 -13.26 14.60
N PRO A 111 -9.57 -13.24 15.91
CA PRO A 111 -10.67 -12.42 16.41
C PRO A 111 -10.39 -10.93 16.19
N VAL A 112 -11.42 -10.16 15.82
CA VAL A 112 -11.27 -8.69 15.66
C VAL A 112 -10.80 -8.03 16.96
N ALA A 113 -11.23 -8.53 18.12
CA ALA A 113 -10.77 -8.03 19.42
C ALA A 113 -9.25 -8.18 19.60
N THR A 114 -8.66 -9.27 19.10
CA THR A 114 -7.21 -9.48 19.08
C THR A 114 -6.55 -8.40 18.23
N ILE A 115 -7.06 -8.16 17.01
CA ILE A 115 -6.53 -7.15 16.09
C ILE A 115 -6.62 -5.74 16.69
N VAL A 116 -7.71 -5.42 17.38
CA VAL A 116 -7.89 -4.14 18.08
C VAL A 116 -6.82 -3.98 19.17
N GLN A 117 -6.65 -4.99 20.02
CA GLN A 117 -5.69 -4.95 21.12
C GLN A 117 -4.26 -4.78 20.59
N GLU A 118 -3.93 -5.55 19.58
CA GLU A 118 -2.70 -5.52 18.81
C GLU A 118 -2.42 -4.13 18.20
N PHE A 119 -3.41 -3.53 17.55
CA PHE A 119 -3.31 -2.18 17.00
C PHE A 119 -3.08 -1.13 18.08
N VAL A 120 -3.82 -1.19 19.19
CA VAL A 120 -3.66 -0.26 20.32
C VAL A 120 -2.26 -0.38 20.93
N THR A 121 -1.74 -1.60 21.06
CA THR A 121 -0.38 -1.86 21.54
C THR A 121 0.67 -1.24 20.61
N ASP A 122 0.55 -1.44 19.30
CA ASP A 122 1.49 -0.87 18.31
C ASP A 122 1.42 0.65 18.26
N ALA A 123 0.20 1.22 18.26
CA ALA A 123 -0.01 2.66 18.29
C ALA A 123 0.62 3.30 19.54
N GLY A 124 0.61 2.60 20.69
CA GLY A 124 1.28 3.04 21.92
C GLY A 124 2.80 3.18 21.80
N GLN A 125 3.43 2.59 20.77
CA GLN A 125 4.87 2.72 20.51
C GLN A 125 5.21 3.91 19.60
N VAL A 126 4.21 4.58 19.02
CA VAL A 126 4.38 5.65 18.05
C VAL A 126 4.06 7.00 18.69
N SER A 127 4.77 8.06 18.30
CA SER A 127 4.51 9.39 18.85
C SER A 127 3.11 9.90 18.47
N PRO A 128 2.43 10.67 19.35
CA PRO A 128 1.09 11.18 19.06
C PRO A 128 1.00 12.02 17.79
N ASP A 129 2.04 12.80 17.47
CA ASP A 129 2.05 13.66 16.28
C ASP A 129 2.17 12.84 14.99
N ALA A 130 2.97 11.77 15.00
CA ALA A 130 3.04 10.85 13.87
C ALA A 130 1.70 10.13 13.66
N LEU A 131 1.02 9.72 14.73
CA LEU A 131 -0.30 9.10 14.65
C LEU A 131 -1.38 10.03 14.09
N LYS A 132 -1.34 11.33 14.44
CA LYS A 132 -2.26 12.34 13.89
C LYS A 132 -2.01 12.59 12.40
N ALA A 133 -0.75 12.52 11.97
CA ALA A 133 -0.34 12.68 10.57
C ALA A 133 -0.52 11.40 9.72
N THR A 134 -0.97 10.30 10.32
CA THR A 134 -1.14 9.00 9.63
C THR A 134 -2.62 8.67 9.50
N PRO A 135 -3.14 8.32 8.30
CA PRO A 135 -4.51 7.82 8.16
C PRO A 135 -4.72 6.56 9.00
N ALA A 136 -5.91 6.41 9.59
CA ALA A 136 -6.23 5.27 10.43
C ALA A 136 -6.05 3.92 9.70
N GLU A 137 -6.48 3.85 8.44
CA GLU A 137 -6.33 2.68 7.59
C GLU A 137 -4.87 2.28 7.40
N VAL A 138 -3.98 3.24 7.11
CA VAL A 138 -2.56 2.96 6.86
C VAL A 138 -1.88 2.39 8.10
N ALA A 139 -2.11 3.01 9.27
CA ALA A 139 -1.53 2.54 10.52
C ALA A 139 -2.08 1.16 10.92
N LEU A 140 -3.40 0.97 10.83
CA LEU A 140 -4.05 -0.31 11.16
C LEU A 140 -3.57 -1.42 10.24
N LEU A 141 -3.58 -1.22 8.91
CA LEU A 141 -3.16 -2.24 7.97
C LEU A 141 -1.67 -2.55 8.09
N GLY A 142 -0.81 -1.57 8.37
CA GLY A 142 0.60 -1.82 8.66
C GLY A 142 0.79 -2.68 9.91
N SER A 143 0.03 -2.39 10.96
CA SER A 143 0.01 -3.13 12.23
C SER A 143 -0.56 -4.56 12.09
N VAL A 144 -1.51 -4.77 11.18
CA VAL A 144 -2.04 -6.10 10.87
C VAL A 144 -1.08 -6.88 9.99
N HIS A 145 -0.47 -6.25 8.97
CA HIS A 145 0.51 -6.89 8.10
C HIS A 145 1.75 -7.38 8.84
N SER A 146 2.24 -6.64 9.85
CA SER A 146 3.41 -7.03 10.63
C SER A 146 3.23 -8.35 11.39
N ARG A 147 1.98 -8.74 11.68
CA ARG A 147 1.64 -9.93 12.47
C ARG A 147 0.91 -11.02 11.69
N HIS A 148 0.13 -10.63 10.68
CA HIS A 148 -0.84 -11.49 9.99
C HIS A 148 -0.67 -11.50 8.47
N ALA A 149 0.51 -11.12 7.96
CA ALA A 149 0.81 -11.30 6.54
C ALA A 149 0.77 -12.79 6.16
N CYS A 150 0.25 -13.07 4.96
CA CYS A 150 0.30 -14.41 4.42
C CYS A 150 1.73 -14.76 3.96
N THR A 151 2.19 -15.97 4.33
CA THR A 151 3.48 -16.53 3.92
C THR A 151 3.32 -17.66 2.92
#